data_AF-A0A1F7RHZ9-F1
#
_entry.id   AF-A0A1F7RHZ9-F1
#
_cell.length_a   1.000
_cell.length_b   1.000
_cell.length_c   1.000
_cell.angle_alpha   90.00
_cell.angle_beta   90.00
_cell.angle_gamma   90.00
#
_symmetry.space_group_name_H-M   'P 1'
#
loop_
_entity.id
_entity.type
_entity.pdbx_description
1 polymer ?
#
loop_
_entity_poly.entity_id
_entity_poly.type
_entity_poly.pdbx_seq_one_letter_code
_entity_poly.pdbx_strand_id
1 'polypeptide(L)' 'IGSTKGQRATAIGLGLKKINQSVIRKDIPEVRGMIAKIPHLLKVEEV' A
#
# COMPACT_ATOMS: atom_id res chain seq x y z
N ILE A 1 8.28 -16.53 3.48
CA ILE A 1 8.34 -15.58 2.34
C ILE A 1 7.07 -14.71 2.38
N GLY A 2 7.04 -13.44 2.79
CA GLY A 2 8.02 -12.53 3.39
C GLY A 2 7.31 -11.26 3.86
N SER A 3 6.04 -11.37 4.26
CA SER A 3 5.21 -10.24 4.72
C SER A 3 4.31 -10.66 5.88
N THR A 4 4.34 -9.88 6.96
CA THR A 4 3.59 -10.16 8.19
C THR A 4 2.09 -9.92 7.98
N LYS A 5 1.23 -10.50 8.83
CA LYS A 5 -0.23 -10.32 8.76
C LYS A 5 -0.62 -8.83 8.76
N GLY A 6 0.11 -8.00 9.52
CA GLY A 6 -0.12 -6.55 9.58
C GLY A 6 0.19 -5.84 8.26
N GLN A 7 1.29 -6.19 7.59
CA GLN A 7 1.65 -5.61 6.30
C GLN A 7 0.61 -5.95 5.22
N ARG A 8 0.14 -7.22 5.22
CA ARG A 8 -0.95 -7.65 4.32
C ARG A 8 -2.24 -6.88 4.57
N ALA A 9 -2.60 -6.65 5.83
CA ALA A 9 -3.78 -5.86 6.17
C ALA A 9 -3.66 -4.41 5.68
N THR A 10 -2.47 -3.79 5.79
CA THR A 10 -2.21 -2.45 5.25
C THR A 10 -2.34 -2.42 3.72
N ALA A 11 -1.78 -3.41 3.01
CA ALA A 11 -1.94 -3.50 1.55
C ALA A 11 -3.41 -3.64 1.15
N ILE A 12 -4.18 -4.48 1.86
CA ILE A 12 -5.63 -4.64 1.62
C ILE A 12 -6.39 -3.34 1.89
N GLY A 13 -6.05 -2.59 2.96
CA GLY A 13 -6.64 -1.27 3.25
C GLY A 13 -6.34 -0.21 2.18
N LEU A 14 -5.15 -0.28 1.57
CA LEU A 14 -4.79 0.50 0.38
C LEU A 14 -5.48 0.01 -0.90
N GLY A 15 -6.24 -1.10 -0.85
CA GLY A 15 -6.99 -1.65 -1.98
C GLY A 15 -6.21 -2.64 -2.85
N LEU A 16 -4.99 -3.01 -2.43
CA LEU A 16 -4.11 -3.94 -3.14
C LEU A 16 -4.40 -5.37 -2.68
N LYS A 17 -5.21 -6.10 -3.46
CA LYS A 17 -5.62 -7.48 -3.17
C LYS A 17 -4.84 -8.51 -3.99
N LYS A 18 -4.27 -8.10 -5.14
CA LYS A 18 -3.52 -8.96 -6.06
C LYS A 18 -2.13 -8.37 -6.33
N ILE A 19 -1.18 -9.23 -6.69
CA ILE A 19 0.16 -8.81 -7.15
C ILE A 19 0.02 -8.00 -8.45
N ASN A 20 0.84 -6.96 -8.62
CA ASN A 20 0.83 -6.04 -9.77
C ASN A 20 -0.48 -5.26 -9.99
N GLN A 21 -1.33 -5.18 -8.98
CA GLN A 21 -2.51 -4.31 -9.02
C GLN A 21 -2.09 -2.86 -8.73
N SER A 22 -2.66 -1.91 -9.46
CA SER A 22 -2.58 -0.47 -9.18
C SER A 22 -3.93 0.07 -8.71
N VAL A 23 -3.89 1.12 -7.87
CA VAL A 23 -5.09 1.82 -7.39
C VAL A 23 -4.75 3.28 -7.19
N ILE A 24 -5.62 4.18 -7.65
CA ILE A 24 -5.49 5.62 -7.43
C ILE A 24 -6.10 5.96 -6.06
N ARG A 25 -5.38 6.76 -5.27
CA ARG A 25 -5.84 7.25 -3.97
C ARG A 25 -5.59 8.74 -3.85
N LYS A 26 -6.42 9.41 -3.05
CA LYS A 26 -6.24 10.83 -2.73
C LYS A 26 -4.96 11.02 -1.95
N ASP A 27 -4.25 12.10 -2.26
CA ASP A 27 -3.04 12.48 -1.55
C ASP A 27 -3.38 13.13 -0.19
N ILE A 28 -3.64 12.28 0.80
CA ILE A 28 -3.96 12.67 2.18
C ILE A 28 -2.93 12.08 3.16
N PRO A 29 -2.67 12.74 4.30
CA PRO A 29 -1.67 12.29 5.27
C PRO A 29 -1.91 10.86 5.77
N GLU A 30 -3.17 10.42 5.88
CA GLU A 30 -3.51 9.05 6.27
C GLU A 30 -3.00 8.00 5.27
N VAL A 31 -3.18 8.26 3.97
CA VAL A 31 -2.71 7.36 2.90
C VAL A 31 -1.18 7.36 2.85
N ARG A 32 -0.55 8.53 2.98
CA ARG A 32 0.92 8.62 3.09
C ARG A 32 1.46 7.83 4.28
N GLY A 33 0.79 7.88 5.43
CA GLY A 33 1.16 7.10 6.61
C GLY A 33 1.07 5.59 6.39
N MET A 34 0.02 5.13 5.69
CA MET A 34 -0.11 3.71 5.31
C MET A 34 0.98 3.27 4.33
N ILE A 35 1.32 4.10 3.35
CA ILE A 35 2.41 3.87 2.38
C ILE A 35 3.75 3.74 3.12
N ALA A 36 4.04 4.67 4.04
CA ALA A 36 5.28 4.69 4.82
C ALA A 36 5.46 3.46 5.73
N LYS A 37 4.37 2.75 6.07
CA LYS A 37 4.40 1.53 6.88
C LYS A 37 4.90 0.31 6.10
N ILE A 38 4.73 0.28 4.78
CA ILE A 38 5.13 -0.84 3.91
C ILE A 38 5.84 -0.38 2.63
N PRO A 39 6.90 0.45 2.73
CA PRO A 39 7.48 1.15 1.58
C PRO A 39 8.18 0.21 0.58
N HIS A 40 8.61 -0.97 1.02
CA HIS A 40 9.29 -1.97 0.18
C HIS A 40 8.33 -2.95 -0.51
N LEU A 41 7.02 -2.90 -0.20
CA LEU A 41 6.02 -3.81 -0.78
C LEU A 41 5.20 -3.18 -1.91
N LEU A 42 5.39 -1.89 -2.15
CA LEU A 42 4.61 -1.12 -3.11
C LEU A 42 5.50 -0.10 -3.83
N LYS A 43 5.03 0.33 -4.99
CA LYS A 43 5.59 1.44 -5.76
C LYS A 43 4.54 2.54 -5.80
N VAL A 44 4.96 3.78 -5.58
CA VAL A 44 4.10 4.97 -5.65
C VAL A 44 4.50 5.79 -6.87
N GLU A 45 3.51 6.26 -7.61
CA GLU A 45 3.65 7.13 -8.77
C GLU A 45 2.62 8.25 -8.65
N GLU A 46 3.01 9.48 -8.95
CA GLU A 46 2.11 10.65 -8.99
C GLU A 46 1.46 10.73 -10.37
N VAL A 47 0.14 10.97 -10.41
CA VAL A 47 -0.69 11.03 -11.63
C VAL A 47 -1.62 12.22 -11.58
#